data_AF-A0A3C2B0S0-F1
#
_entry.id   AF-A0A3C2B0S0-F1
#
_cell.length_a   1.000
_cell.length_b   1.000
_cell.length_c   1.000
_cell.angle_alpha   90.00
_cell.angle_beta   90.00
_cell.angle_gamma   90.00
#
_symmetry.space_group_name_H-M   'P 1'
#
loop_
_entity.id
_entity.type
_entity.pdbx_description
1 polymer ?
#
loop_
_entity_poly.entity_id
_entity_poly.type
_entity_poly.pdbx_seq_one_letter_code
_entity_poly.pdbx_strand_id
1 'polypeptide(L)'
;MARPTSLRSLLSPVAFLRRGALYKGVLGGRKGWMAVGAVLWAPKMMKKLFGKNEEVVAVEKLKPGQFVRLEAIPAPTRRQRKAAKRAA
;
A
#
# COMPACT_ATOMS: atom_id res chain seq x y z
N MET A 1 8.15 8.08 6.95
CA MET A 1 9.31 8.00 6.02
C MET A 1 8.92 8.59 4.65
N ALA A 2 9.15 9.89 4.46
CA ALA A 2 9.02 10.52 3.15
C ALA A 2 10.18 10.02 2.26
N ARG A 3 9.87 9.50 1.07
CA ARG A 3 10.90 9.09 0.11
C ARG A 3 11.54 10.36 -0.46
N PRO A 4 12.88 10.48 -0.52
CA PRO A 4 13.52 11.59 -1.21
C PRO A 4 13.10 11.54 -2.68
N THR A 5 12.38 12.56 -3.13
CA THR A 5 12.06 12.83 -4.53
C THR A 5 13.36 13.10 -5.26
N SER A 6 14.02 12.05 -5.74
CA SER A 6 15.16 12.22 -6.64
C SER A 6 14.68 12.92 -7.90
N LEU A 7 15.50 13.83 -8.44
CA LEU A 7 15.25 14.55 -9.70
C LEU A 7 14.86 13.62 -10.86
N ARG A 8 15.32 12.37 -10.81
CA ARG A 8 14.95 11.29 -11.75
C ARG A 8 13.47 10.89 -11.70
N SER A 9 12.78 11.11 -10.59
CA SER A 9 11.34 10.80 -10.46
C SER A 9 10.43 11.82 -11.15
N LEU A 10 10.86 13.09 -11.25
CA LEU A 10 10.11 14.17 -11.91
C LEU A 10 10.02 13.96 -13.43
N LEU A 11 11.08 13.42 -14.03
CA LEU A 11 11.15 13.07 -15.45
C LEU A 11 10.73 11.62 -15.74
N SER A 12 10.22 10.89 -14.74
CA SER A 12 9.78 9.52 -14.97
C SER A 12 8.54 9.49 -15.87
N PRO A 13 8.45 8.57 -16.85
CA PRO A 13 7.24 8.42 -17.68
C PRO A 13 5.95 8.25 -16.87
N VAL A 14 6.08 7.62 -15.70
CA VAL A 14 4.97 7.44 -14.75
C VAL A 14 4.52 8.77 -14.13
N ALA A 15 5.43 9.69 -13.83
CA ALA A 15 5.07 11.03 -13.34
C ALA A 15 4.33 11.83 -14.42
N PHE A 16 4.76 11.72 -15.68
CA PHE A 16 4.07 12.35 -16.81
C PHE A 16 2.65 11.80 -17.00
N LEU A 17 2.50 10.47 -17.01
CA LEU A 17 1.19 9.81 -17.12
C LEU A 17 0.27 10.17 -15.94
N ARG A 18 0.80 10.24 -14.72
CA ARG A 18 0.03 10.65 -13.54
C ARG A 18 -0.47 12.09 -13.66
N ARG A 19 0.39 13.01 -14.13
CA ARG A 19 0.03 14.42 -14.35
C ARG A 19 -1.04 14.53 -15.44
N GLY A 20 -0.86 13.82 -16.56
CA GLY A 20 -1.86 13.76 -17.63
C GLY A 20 -3.22 13.21 -17.16
N ALA A 21 -3.22 12.13 -16.37
CA ALA A 21 -4.44 11.55 -15.83
C ALA A 21 -5.20 12.50 -14.89
N LEU A 22 -4.49 13.31 -14.09
CA LEU A 22 -5.12 14.32 -13.25
C LEU A 22 -5.67 15.48 -14.07
N TYR A 23 -4.82 16.19 -14.82
CA TYR A 23 -5.22 17.43 -15.50
C TYR A 23 -6.15 17.20 -16.69
N LYS A 24 -5.90 16.17 -17.51
CA LYS A 24 -6.72 15.89 -18.69
C LYS A 24 -7.88 14.94 -18.39
N GLY A 25 -7.72 14.06 -17.40
CA GLY A 25 -8.74 13.08 -17.00
C GLY A 25 -9.65 13.63 -15.92
N VAL A 26 -9.21 13.58 -14.67
CA VAL A 26 -10.03 13.91 -13.49
C VAL A 26 -10.54 15.35 -13.53
N LEU A 27 -9.66 16.31 -13.87
CA LEU A 27 -10.01 17.73 -13.95
C LEU A 27 -10.51 18.15 -15.35
N GLY A 28 -10.17 17.38 -16.39
CA GLY A 28 -10.45 17.71 -17.79
C GLY A 28 -11.57 16.90 -18.45
N GLY A 29 -12.20 15.96 -17.73
CA GLY A 29 -13.34 15.15 -18.18
C GLY A 29 -13.03 14.12 -19.27
N ARG A 30 -11.78 13.97 -19.75
CA ARG A 30 -11.47 13.04 -20.85
C ARG A 30 -11.44 11.59 -20.36
N LYS A 31 -12.37 10.77 -20.84
CA LYS A 31 -12.54 9.34 -20.48
C LYS A 31 -11.25 8.51 -20.59
N GLY A 32 -10.47 8.70 -21.65
CA GLY A 32 -9.20 7.97 -21.82
C GLY A 32 -8.17 8.26 -20.72
N TRP A 33 -8.04 9.54 -20.33
CA TRP A 33 -7.13 9.92 -19.25
C TRP A 33 -7.63 9.51 -17.87
N MET A 34 -8.95 9.44 -17.66
CA MET A 34 -9.52 8.85 -16.45
C MET A 34 -9.21 7.36 -16.34
N ALA A 35 -9.32 6.59 -17.43
CA ALA A 35 -8.98 5.17 -17.46
C ALA A 35 -7.50 4.94 -17.11
N VAL A 36 -6.59 5.72 -17.71
CA VAL A 36 -5.14 5.69 -17.37
C VAL A 36 -4.94 5.95 -15.88
N GLY A 37 -5.64 6.93 -15.33
CA GLY A 37 -5.64 7.20 -13.90
C GLY A 37 -6.09 6.00 -13.06
N ALA A 38 -7.26 5.44 -13.39
CA ALA A 38 -7.81 4.29 -12.70
C ALA A 38 -6.81 3.13 -12.66
N VAL A 39 -6.16 2.80 -13.78
CA VAL A 39 -5.14 1.73 -13.82
C VAL A 39 -3.92 2.06 -12.96
N LEU A 40 -3.45 3.31 -12.97
CA LEU A 40 -2.29 3.73 -12.18
C LEU A 40 -2.55 3.68 -10.65
N TRP A 41 -3.77 3.97 -10.21
CA TRP A 41 -4.10 4.04 -8.77
C TRP A 41 -4.82 2.80 -8.24
N ALA A 42 -5.50 2.01 -9.09
CA ALA A 42 -6.28 0.85 -8.68
C ALA A 42 -5.51 -0.12 -7.78
N PRO A 43 -4.26 -0.53 -8.09
CA PRO A 43 -3.54 -1.47 -7.22
C PRO A 43 -3.26 -0.90 -5.83
N LYS A 44 -3.03 0.42 -5.73
CA LYS A 44 -2.76 1.09 -4.45
C LYS A 44 -4.05 1.23 -3.64
N MET A 45 -5.16 1.58 -4.28
CA MET A 45 -6.46 1.67 -3.64
C MET A 45 -6.94 0.29 -3.18
N MET A 46 -6.83 -0.73 -4.04
CA MET A 46 -7.19 -2.11 -3.71
C MET A 46 -6.43 -2.60 -2.48
N LYS A 47 -5.12 -2.36 -2.39
CA LYS A 47 -4.32 -2.72 -1.21
C LYS A 47 -4.72 -1.94 0.05
N LYS A 48 -5.16 -0.70 -0.09
CA LYS A 48 -5.60 0.12 1.05
C LYS A 48 -6.96 -0.35 1.58
N LEU A 49 -7.85 -0.75 0.68
CA LEU A 49 -9.20 -1.22 1.00
C LEU A 49 -9.21 -2.66 1.53
N PHE A 50 -8.45 -3.57 0.90
CA PHE A 50 -8.51 -5.01 1.20
C PHE A 50 -7.29 -5.57 1.96
N GLY A 51 -6.24 -4.76 2.16
CA GLY A 51 -4.96 -5.26 2.70
C GLY A 51 -4.78 -5.10 4.21
N LYS A 52 -5.80 -4.65 4.94
CA LYS A 52 -5.75 -4.41 6.40
C LYS A 52 -6.89 -5.13 7.11
N ASN A 53 -6.96 -6.44 6.96
CA ASN A 53 -7.81 -7.24 7.84
C ASN A 53 -6.98 -7.53 9.10
N GLU A 54 -7.32 -6.88 10.20
CA GLU A 54 -6.87 -7.30 11.52
C GLU A 54 -7.59 -8.61 11.84
N GLU A 55 -6.83 -9.70 11.89
CA GLU A 55 -7.36 -11.02 12.22
C GLU A 55 -7.25 -11.20 13.74
N VAL A 56 -8.38 -11.48 14.39
CA VAL A 56 -8.39 -11.82 15.81
C VAL A 56 -7.88 -13.26 15.94
N VAL A 57 -6.58 -13.40 16.19
CA VAL A 57 -5.88 -14.70 16.26
C VAL A 57 -6.34 -15.54 17.46
N ALA A 58 -6.64 -14.89 18.60
CA ALA A 58 -7.11 -15.57 19.80
C ALA A 58 -7.83 -14.59 20.74
N VAL A 59 -8.79 -15.11 21.52
CA VAL A 59 -9.44 -14.39 22.62
C VAL A 59 -9.32 -15.26 23.87
N GLU A 60 -8.59 -14.79 24.87
CA GLU A 60 -8.38 -15.49 26.13
C GLU A 60 -8.85 -14.63 27.30
N LYS A 61 -9.60 -15.23 28.23
CA LYS A 61 -10.04 -14.56 29.46
C LYS A 61 -8.96 -14.74 30.53
N LEU A 62 -8.36 -13.63 30.95
CA LEU A 62 -7.32 -13.64 31.98
C LEU A 62 -7.90 -13.97 33.35
N LYS A 63 -7.21 -14.84 34.09
CA LYS A 63 -7.48 -15.13 35.50
C LYS A 63 -6.60 -14.27 36.42
N PRO A 64 -6.99 -14.08 37.70
CA PRO A 64 -6.16 -13.37 38.66
C PRO A 64 -4.75 -13.98 38.74
N GLY A 65 -3.72 -13.14 38.63
CA GLY A 65 -2.31 -13.56 38.61
C GLY A 65 -1.71 -13.78 37.20
N GLN A 66 -2.52 -13.70 36.14
CA GLN A 66 -2.03 -13.71 34.75
C GLN A 66 -1.90 -12.29 34.18
N PHE A 67 -0.97 -12.12 33.24
CA PHE A 67 -0.71 -10.86 32.55
C PHE A 67 -0.41 -11.09 31.07
N VAL A 68 -0.82 -10.13 30.23
CA VAL A 68 -0.56 -10.13 28.79
C VAL A 68 0.60 -9.20 28.50
N ARG A 69 1.56 -9.69 27.73
CA ARG A 69 2.63 -8.87 27.18
C ARG A 69 2.34 -8.59 25.71
N LEU A 70 2.13 -7.31 25.40
CA LEU A 70 1.98 -6.86 24.02
C LEU A 70 3.36 -6.51 23.47
N GLU A 71 3.78 -7.19 22.41
CA GLU A 71 5.02 -6.88 21.70
C GLU A 71 4.71 -6.43 20.28
N ALA A 72 5.36 -5.35 19.86
CA ALA A 72 5.24 -4.88 18.49
C ALA A 72 6.10 -5.75 17.58
N ILE A 73 5.47 -6.65 16.83
CA ILE A 73 6.17 -7.43 15.81
C ILE A 73 6.57 -6.48 14.67
N PRO A 74 7.87 -6.32 14.36
CA PRO A 74 8.31 -5.45 13.29
C PRO A 74 7.81 -5.99 11.94
N ALA A 75 7.30 -5.09 11.10
CA ALA A 75 6.80 -5.49 9.79
C ALA A 75 7.93 -6.12 8.95
N PRO A 76 7.70 -7.28 8.30
CA PRO A 76 8.75 -7.99 7.58
C PRO A 76 9.28 -7.14 6.43
N THR A 77 10.60 -7.15 6.25
CA THR A 77 11.28 -6.43 5.17
C THR A 77 10.96 -7.04 3.80
N ARG A 78 11.16 -6.27 2.72
CA ARG A 78 10.87 -6.74 1.34
C ARG A 78 11.60 -8.04 0.98
N ARG A 79 12.81 -8.25 1.51
CA ARG A 79 13.60 -9.47 1.32
C ARG A 79 12.95 -10.65 2.06
N GLN A 80 12.61 -10.47 3.34
CA GLN A 80 11.93 -11.50 4.13
C GLN A 80 10.57 -11.91 3.53
N ARG A 81 9.79 -10.94 3.02
CA ARG A 81 8.53 -11.24 2.32
C ARG A 81 8.73 -12.09 1.06
N LYS A 82 9.82 -11.88 0.32
CA LYS A 82 10.15 -12.70 -0.86
C LYS A 82 10.61 -14.11 -0.45
N ALA A 83 11.36 -14.23 0.63
CA ALA A 83 11.80 -15.53 1.15
C ALA A 83 10.62 -16.37 1.65
N ALA A 84 9.71 -15.78 2.45
CA ALA A 84 8.50 -16.45 2.92
C ALA A 84 7.61 -16.95 1.76
N LYS A 85 7.46 -16.16 0.70
CA LYS A 85 6.75 -16.57 -0.52
C LYS A 85 7.42 -17.68 -1.34
N ARG A 86 8.71 -17.95 -1.11
CA ARG A 86 9.45 -19.04 -1.77
C ARG A 86 9.43 -20.32 -0.93
N ALA A 87 9.18 -20.19 0.37
CA ALA A 87 9.11 -21.29 1.32
C ALA A 87 7.69 -21.84 1.50
N ALA A 88 6.68 -21.07 1.09
CA ALA A 88 5.28 -21.48 0.93
C ALA A 88 5.03 -21.94 -0.51
#